data_AF-A0A523X0I5-F1
#
_entry.id   AF-A0A523X0I5-F1
#
_cell.length_a   1.000
_cell.length_b   1.000
_cell.length_c   1.000
_cell.angle_alpha   90.00
_cell.angle_beta   90.00
_cell.angle_gamma   90.00
#
_symmetry.space_group_name_H-M   'P 1'
#
loop_
_entity.id
_entity.type
_entity.pdbx_description
1 polymer ?
#
loop_
_entity_poly.entity_id
_entity_poly.type
_entity_poly.pdbx_seq_one_letter_code
_entity_poly.pdbx_strand_id
1 'polypeptide(L)'
;MSIERIKYQMRKTFYSDAWHGGSVMEFLSEISAKEAASRPLKARHSIWELVPHMENWKRAKDEDPARWLHRMRFAFRIAEATLATYNELA
;
A
#
# COMPACT_ATOMS: atom_id res chain seq x y z
N MET A 1 -11.81 22.09 -14.11
CA MET A 1 -11.58 20.83 -13.37
C MET A 1 -11.85 21.11 -11.90
N SER A 2 -12.85 20.49 -11.26
CA SER A 2 -13.20 20.79 -9.86
C SER A 2 -12.36 19.97 -8.87
N ILE A 3 -12.06 20.56 -7.70
CA ILE A 3 -11.34 19.90 -6.60
C ILE A 3 -12.04 18.60 -6.19
N GLU A 4 -13.37 18.58 -6.18
CA GLU A 4 -14.16 17.39 -5.82
C GLU A 4 -13.97 16.24 -6.81
N ARG A 5 -13.83 16.54 -8.11
CA ARG A 5 -13.51 15.50 -9.11
C ARG A 5 -12.13 14.90 -8.86
N ILE A 6 -11.13 15.71 -8.48
CA ILE A 6 -9.78 15.23 -8.17
C ILE A 6 -9.80 14.34 -6.92
N LYS A 7 -10.44 14.80 -5.83
CA LYS A 7 -10.59 14.00 -4.60
C LYS A 7 -11.28 12.66 -4.86
N TYR A 8 -12.33 12.68 -5.68
CA TYR A 8 -13.04 11.46 -6.08
C TYR A 8 -12.11 10.51 -6.82
N GLN A 9 -11.40 10.98 -7.84
CA GLN A 9 -10.48 10.15 -8.62
C GLN A 9 -9.32 9.62 -7.80
N MET A 10 -8.76 10.41 -6.87
CA MET A 10 -7.72 9.92 -5.94
C MET A 10 -8.26 8.79 -5.04
N ARG A 11 -9.48 8.92 -4.53
CA ARG A 11 -10.12 7.87 -3.72
C ARG A 11 -10.33 6.60 -4.53
N LYS A 12 -10.87 6.71 -5.76
CA LYS A 12 -11.14 5.56 -6.63
C LYS A 12 -9.84 4.86 -7.05
N THR A 13 -8.85 5.62 -7.50
CA THR A 13 -7.51 5.10 -7.83
C THR A 13 -6.87 4.32 -6.69
N PHE A 14 -7.11 4.73 -5.44
CA PHE A 14 -6.55 4.01 -4.29
C PHE A 14 -7.39 2.79 -3.89
N TYR A 15 -8.72 2.91 -3.85
CA TYR A 15 -9.58 1.92 -3.20
C TYR A 15 -10.40 1.00 -4.13
N SER A 16 -10.90 1.50 -5.27
CA SER A 16 -11.73 0.73 -6.24
C SER A 16 -12.15 1.55 -7.46
N ASP A 17 -12.48 0.88 -8.56
CA ASP A 17 -12.84 1.44 -9.89
C ASP A 17 -11.97 2.65 -10.28
N ALA A 18 -10.65 2.44 -10.32
CA ALA A 18 -9.75 3.42 -10.89
C ALA A 18 -10.18 3.76 -12.32
N TRP A 19 -9.89 4.97 -12.79
CA TRP A 19 -10.22 5.39 -14.16
C TRP A 19 -9.55 4.47 -15.22
N HIS A 20 -8.39 3.93 -14.90
CA HIS A 20 -7.68 2.98 -15.75
C HIS A 20 -7.02 1.88 -14.91
N GLY A 21 -7.26 0.63 -15.29
CA GLY A 21 -6.76 -0.55 -14.56
C GLY A 21 -7.42 -0.75 -13.19
N GLY A 22 -6.84 -1.65 -12.39
CA GLY A 22 -7.24 -1.84 -11.00
C GLY A 22 -6.77 -0.70 -10.10
N SER A 23 -7.40 -0.55 -8.95
CA SER A 23 -6.94 0.33 -7.89
C SER A 23 -5.73 -0.25 -7.16
N VAL A 24 -5.03 0.59 -6.39
CA VAL A 24 -3.89 0.16 -5.56
C VAL A 24 -4.27 -0.99 -4.63
N MET A 25 -5.41 -0.89 -3.94
CA MET A 25 -5.83 -1.94 -2.99
C MET A 25 -6.24 -3.24 -3.69
N GLU A 26 -6.85 -3.17 -4.88
CA GLU A 26 -7.18 -4.36 -5.67
C GLU A 26 -5.88 -5.09 -6.07
N PHE A 27 -4.90 -4.38 -6.63
CA PHE A 27 -3.61 -4.99 -6.99
C PHE A 27 -2.84 -5.54 -5.79
N LEU A 28 -2.77 -4.81 -4.68
CA LEU A 28 -2.06 -5.29 -3.48
C LEU A 28 -2.75 -6.49 -2.83
N SER A 29 -4.05 -6.69 -3.06
CA SER A 29 -4.77 -7.86 -2.53
C SER A 29 -4.42 -9.16 -3.25
N GLU A 30 -3.89 -9.07 -4.46
CA GLU A 30 -3.54 -10.21 -5.31
C GLU A 30 -2.05 -10.59 -5.23
N ILE A 31 -1.23 -9.79 -4.54
CA ILE A 31 0.23 -9.96 -4.48
C ILE A 31 0.64 -10.56 -3.13
N SER A 32 1.44 -11.62 -3.15
CA SER A 32 2.01 -12.21 -1.93
C SER A 32 3.15 -11.36 -1.35
N ALA A 33 3.45 -11.53 -0.06
CA ALA A 33 4.56 -10.83 0.58
C ALA A 33 5.92 -11.12 -0.09
N LYS A 34 6.13 -12.36 -0.55
CA LYS A 34 7.34 -12.77 -1.28
C LYS A 34 7.48 -12.04 -2.61
N GLU A 35 6.39 -11.92 -3.37
CA GLU A 35 6.38 -11.17 -4.62
C GLU A 35 6.59 -9.68 -4.37
N ALA A 36 5.95 -9.13 -3.33
CA ALA A 36 6.11 -7.73 -2.96
C ALA A 36 7.55 -7.39 -2.58
N ALA A 37 8.25 -8.29 -1.90
CA ALA A 37 9.66 -8.16 -1.52
C ALA A 37 10.64 -8.43 -2.68
N SER A 38 10.17 -9.01 -3.79
CA SER A 38 11.05 -9.38 -4.91
C SER A 38 11.69 -8.15 -5.58
N ARG A 39 12.94 -8.31 -6.02
CA ARG A 39 13.72 -7.24 -6.70
C ARG A 39 14.35 -7.76 -8.00
N PRO A 40 13.54 -8.06 -9.03
CA PRO A 40 14.02 -8.70 -10.27
C PRO A 40 14.98 -7.81 -11.06
N LEU A 41 14.87 -6.48 -10.91
CA LEU A 41 15.78 -5.52 -11.52
C LEU A 41 16.61 -4.85 -10.42
N LYS A 42 17.94 -4.96 -10.54
CA LYS A 42 18.89 -4.31 -9.63
C LYS A 42 18.64 -2.79 -9.60
N ALA A 43 18.83 -2.17 -8.43
CA ALA A 43 18.68 -0.74 -8.18
C ALA A 43 17.27 -0.12 -8.33
N ARG A 44 16.19 -0.92 -8.52
CA ARG A 44 14.80 -0.42 -8.49
C ARG A 44 14.08 -0.78 -7.21
N HIS A 45 13.18 0.08 -6.73
CA HIS A 45 12.38 -0.25 -5.56
C HIS A 45 11.52 -1.49 -5.78
N SER A 46 11.41 -2.32 -4.75
CA SER A 46 10.40 -3.39 -4.73
C SER A 46 9.01 -2.81 -4.45
N ILE A 47 7.96 -3.58 -4.68
CA ILE A 47 6.59 -3.16 -4.32
C ILE A 47 6.52 -2.88 -2.82
N TRP A 48 7.18 -3.71 -2.01
CA TRP A 48 7.33 -3.53 -0.56
C TRP A 48 7.91 -2.15 -0.20
N GLU A 49 8.95 -1.71 -0.92
CA GLU A 49 9.55 -0.38 -0.69
C GLU A 49 8.65 0.76 -1.19
N LEU A 50 7.89 0.56 -2.27
CA LEU A 50 6.98 1.57 -2.86
C LEU A 50 5.71 1.83 -2.04
N VAL A 51 5.19 0.83 -1.34
CA VAL A 51 3.94 0.97 -0.56
C VAL A 51 4.05 2.07 0.53
N PRO A 52 5.12 2.14 1.34
CA PRO A 52 5.35 3.25 2.27
C PRO A 52 5.48 4.63 1.62
N HIS A 53 5.96 4.72 0.37
CA HIS A 53 6.04 6.02 -0.32
C HIS A 53 4.64 6.61 -0.59
N MET A 54 3.66 5.78 -0.91
CA MET A 54 2.27 6.22 -1.09
C MET A 54 1.62 6.66 0.23
N GLU A 55 2.06 6.09 1.36
CA GLU A 55 1.57 6.43 2.70
C GLU A 55 1.90 7.89 3.07
N ASN A 56 3.10 8.36 2.73
CA ASN A 56 3.52 9.73 3.01
C ASN A 56 2.62 10.78 2.33
N TRP A 57 2.06 10.47 1.16
CA TRP A 57 1.13 11.36 0.46
C TRP A 57 -0.26 11.41 1.11
N LYS A 58 -0.67 10.34 1.78
CA LYS A 58 -1.91 10.29 2.54
C LYS A 58 -1.77 10.96 3.91
N ARG A 59 -0.61 10.80 4.56
CA ARG A 59 -0.28 11.45 5.86
C ARG A 59 -0.37 12.97 5.80
N ALA A 60 -0.06 13.60 4.67
CA ALA A 60 -0.20 15.05 4.50
C ALA A 60 -1.65 15.57 4.61
N LYS A 61 -2.65 14.68 4.62
CA LYS A 61 -4.08 15.03 4.59
C LYS A 61 -4.85 14.73 5.90
N ASP A 62 -4.37 13.81 6.74
CA ASP A 62 -5.09 13.36 7.94
C ASP A 62 -4.37 13.85 9.23
N GLU A 63 -5.06 14.62 10.08
CA GLU A 63 -4.50 15.23 11.31
C GLU A 63 -4.61 14.33 12.57
N ASP A 64 -5.24 13.16 12.50
CA ASP A 64 -5.48 12.27 13.66
C ASP A 64 -4.64 10.98 13.63
N PRO A 65 -3.59 10.86 14.48
CA PRO A 65 -2.72 9.70 14.58
C PRO A 65 -3.38 8.45 15.21
N ALA A 66 -4.50 8.57 15.92
CA ALA A 66 -5.11 7.43 16.64
C ALA A 66 -5.93 6.52 15.72
N ARG A 67 -6.55 7.09 14.68
CA ARG A 67 -7.21 6.31 13.60
C ARG A 67 -6.24 5.45 12.79
N TRP A 68 -4.94 5.76 12.85
CA TRP A 68 -3.88 5.06 12.13
C TRP A 68 -3.54 3.68 12.72
N LEU A 69 -3.29 3.59 14.03
CA LEU A 69 -2.91 2.32 14.68
C LEU A 69 -3.96 1.22 14.50
N HIS A 70 -5.25 1.59 14.44
CA HIS A 70 -6.35 0.63 14.23
C HIS A 70 -6.43 0.09 12.79
N ARG A 71 -6.15 0.92 11.78
CA ARG A 71 -6.16 0.50 10.35
C ARG A 71 -4.82 -0.09 9.90
N MET A 72 -3.72 0.25 10.58
CA MET A 72 -2.40 -0.36 10.43
C MET A 72 -2.38 -1.85 10.80
N ARG A 73 -3.28 -2.33 11.69
CA ARG A 73 -3.38 -3.77 12.02
C ARG A 73 -3.72 -4.67 10.82
N PHE A 74 -4.20 -4.13 9.70
CA PHE A 74 -4.46 -4.92 8.50
C PHE A 74 -3.25 -4.97 7.54
N ALA A 75 -2.50 -3.86 7.43
CA ALA A 75 -1.23 -3.83 6.70
C ALA A 75 -0.10 -4.54 7.46
N PHE A 76 -0.08 -4.44 8.80
CA PHE A 76 0.84 -5.17 9.66
C PHE A 76 0.50 -6.65 9.84
N ARG A 77 -0.75 -7.11 9.61
CA ARG A 77 -1.02 -8.56 9.65
C ARG A 77 -0.35 -9.32 8.50
N ILE A 78 -0.07 -8.64 7.38
CA ILE A 78 0.79 -9.20 6.33
C ILE A 78 2.26 -9.10 6.75
N ALA A 79 2.68 -8.04 7.48
CA ALA A 79 4.04 -7.91 7.99
C ALA A 79 4.40 -8.89 9.14
N GLU A 80 3.50 -9.15 10.10
CA GLU A 80 3.73 -10.07 11.23
C GLU A 80 3.67 -11.54 10.80
N ALA A 81 2.77 -11.90 9.88
CA ALA A 81 2.78 -13.22 9.26
C ALA A 81 4.06 -13.46 8.42
N THR A 82 4.71 -12.38 7.95
CA THR A 82 5.97 -12.46 7.19
C THR A 82 7.23 -12.37 8.05
N LEU A 83 7.18 -11.75 9.24
CA LEU A 83 8.31 -11.76 10.19
C LEU A 83 8.59 -13.18 10.70
N ALA A 84 7.54 -14.00 10.84
CA ALA A 84 7.66 -15.43 11.12
C ALA A 84 8.37 -16.18 9.97
N THR A 85 8.05 -15.86 8.71
CA THR A 85 8.69 -16.52 7.54
C THR A 85 10.07 -15.95 7.19
N TYR A 86 10.38 -14.69 7.53
CA TYR A 86 11.73 -14.12 7.35
C TYR A 86 12.75 -14.74 8.31
N ASN A 87 12.36 -15.04 9.56
CA ASN A 87 13.22 -15.72 10.53
C ASN A 87 13.37 -17.23 10.29
N GLU A 88 12.47 -17.85 9.52
CA GLU A 88 12.58 -19.27 9.11
C GLU A 88 13.42 -19.45 7.83
N LEU A 89 13.72 -18.36 7.12
CA LEU A 89 14.49 -18.36 5.87
C LEU A 89 15.88 -17.67 6.01
N ALA A 90 16.26 -17.28 7.23
CA ALA A 90 17.57 -16.74 7.61
C ALA A 90 18.34 -17.79 8.44
#